data_AF-A0AAE1RU77-F1
#
_entry.id   AF-A0AAE1RU77-F1
#
_cell.length_a   1.000
_cell.length_b   1.000
_cell.length_c   1.000
_cell.angle_alpha   90.00
_cell.angle_beta   90.00
_cell.angle_gamma   90.00
#
_symmetry.space_group_name_H-M   'P 1'
#
loop_
_entity.id
_entity.type
_entity.pdbx_description
1 polymer ?
#
loop_
_entity_poly.entity_id
_entity_poly.type
_entity_poly.pdbx_seq_one_letter_code
_entity_poly.pdbx_strand_id
1 'polypeptide(L)'
;MFLIEEATILQPHYEKVARLFNGPDASHPGIILMTRVDCAETINSNLCDKFSVGRFPMLFWGPPKKFVSVGWDPKQEKSEILPIENFRTADILLEWINKQLGSSYGFDDGKYEKEHLQSNTSDPGQIAKAIYDVEAATSTAFGIILDHKMIKPGTRASLIMFLQLLVAHHPSKRCRKGSADILVNFDDLCPSETMLVNNEEAESCSKKGELGNYQICGKEVPRGYWMYCRGSKNDTRGFSVSSPFKKARDFALWLWSAHNKVNERLMKEEASLGTGDPEFPKAIWPPKQLCSSCYLSSRKTSKESSKIDWDEDEVYKFLVSYYGKELVTLHKDKEQKSGNQTEKIVTEELVASTHAVVVPVGAALAIAIASCAFGALAYIWRSRQKNRKYKYIYSLKNI
;
A
#
# COMPACT_ATOMS: atom_id res chain seq x y z
N MET A 1 -12.63 1.96 10.60
CA MET A 1 -14.08 1.69 10.56
C MET A 1 -14.32 0.58 9.55
N PHE A 2 -15.10 -0.44 9.92
CA PHE A 2 -15.36 -1.62 9.11
C PHE A 2 -16.84 -1.70 8.78
N LEU A 3 -17.20 -1.58 7.51
CA LEU A 3 -18.54 -1.86 7.03
C LEU A 3 -18.59 -3.32 6.58
N ILE A 4 -19.59 -4.04 7.04
CA ILE A 4 -19.90 -5.39 6.61
C ILE A 4 -21.25 -5.34 5.90
N GLU A 5 -21.28 -5.66 4.60
CA GLU A 5 -22.38 -5.30 3.72
C GLU A 5 -22.97 -6.47 2.92
N GLU A 6 -24.30 -6.41 2.75
CA GLU A 6 -25.08 -7.01 1.65
C GLU A 6 -26.12 -5.98 1.09
N ALA A 7 -26.07 -4.70 1.49
CA ALA A 7 -27.20 -3.75 1.35
C ALA A 7 -26.93 -2.53 0.44
N THR A 8 -27.45 -2.60 -0.79
CA THR A 8 -27.34 -1.61 -1.89
C THR A 8 -27.80 -0.17 -1.58
N ILE A 9 -28.47 0.09 -0.45
CA ILE A 9 -29.07 1.41 -0.10
C ILE A 9 -28.18 2.28 0.79
N LEU A 10 -27.42 1.69 1.72
CA LEU A 10 -26.57 2.46 2.65
C LEU A 10 -25.15 2.68 2.10
N GLN A 11 -24.72 1.87 1.14
CA GLN A 11 -23.46 2.01 0.41
C GLN A 11 -23.12 3.47 0.00
N PRO A 12 -24.01 4.22 -0.70
CA PRO A 12 -23.67 5.59 -1.14
C PRO A 12 -23.44 6.56 0.02
N HIS A 13 -24.10 6.36 1.16
CA HIS A 13 -23.92 7.21 2.34
C HIS A 13 -22.57 6.93 3.02
N TYR A 14 -22.22 5.65 3.17
CA TYR A 14 -20.92 5.24 3.68
C TYR A 14 -19.79 5.75 2.78
N GLU A 15 -19.91 5.55 1.47
CA GLU A 15 -18.90 6.01 0.50
C GLU A 15 -18.73 7.53 0.51
N LYS A 16 -19.82 8.30 0.68
CA LYS A 16 -19.74 9.76 0.77
C LYS A 16 -18.88 10.22 1.95
N VAL A 17 -18.98 9.55 3.11
CA VAL A 17 -18.12 9.82 4.27
C VAL A 17 -16.72 9.27 4.08
N ALA A 18 -16.58 8.06 3.52
CA ALA A 18 -15.30 7.45 3.24
C ALA A 18 -14.43 8.32 2.32
N ARG A 19 -15.03 9.01 1.34
CA ARG A 19 -14.32 9.95 0.46
C ARG A 19 -13.72 11.16 1.18
N LEU A 20 -14.13 11.47 2.41
CA LEU A 20 -13.47 12.51 3.19
C LEU A 20 -12.12 12.06 3.72
N PHE A 21 -11.98 10.78 4.07
CA PHE A 21 -10.80 10.28 4.79
C PHE A 21 -9.94 9.29 3.99
N ASN A 22 -10.53 8.68 2.96
CA ASN A 22 -9.91 7.67 2.11
C ASN A 22 -9.87 8.09 0.64
N GLY A 23 -8.84 7.60 -0.05
CA GLY A 23 -8.69 7.78 -1.49
C GLY A 23 -7.86 9.01 -1.87
N PRO A 24 -7.53 9.14 -3.17
CA PRO A 24 -6.54 10.11 -3.65
C PRO A 24 -6.97 11.58 -3.56
N ASP A 25 -8.28 11.83 -3.48
CA ASP A 25 -8.90 13.15 -3.39
C ASP A 25 -9.57 13.40 -2.02
N ALA A 26 -9.23 12.60 -1.00
CA ALA A 26 -9.72 12.80 0.34
C ALA A 26 -9.37 14.20 0.87
N SER A 27 -10.33 14.85 1.52
CA SER A 27 -10.11 16.16 2.16
C SER A 27 -9.25 16.02 3.42
N HIS A 28 -9.31 14.87 4.09
CA HIS A 28 -8.63 14.58 5.36
C HIS A 28 -7.95 13.20 5.32
N PRO A 29 -6.95 13.00 4.43
CA PRO A 29 -6.36 11.68 4.23
C PRO A 29 -5.63 11.19 5.48
N GLY A 30 -5.78 9.90 5.79
CA GLY A 30 -4.98 9.22 6.83
C GLY A 30 -5.45 9.42 8.27
N ILE A 31 -6.52 10.19 8.50
CA ILE A 31 -7.12 10.34 9.85
C ILE A 31 -7.96 9.12 10.22
N ILE A 32 -8.81 8.66 9.30
CA ILE A 32 -9.69 7.50 9.50
C ILE A 32 -9.53 6.58 8.31
N LEU A 33 -9.23 5.30 8.57
CA LEU A 33 -9.34 4.26 7.55
C LEU A 33 -10.75 3.66 7.58
N MET A 34 -11.54 3.91 6.54
CA MET A 34 -12.85 3.27 6.35
C MET A 34 -12.72 2.11 5.35
N THR A 35 -13.07 0.89 5.73
CA THR A 35 -12.97 -0.30 4.86
C THR A 35 -14.28 -1.05 4.78
N ARG A 36 -14.49 -1.85 3.72
CA ARG A 36 -15.68 -2.68 3.53
C ARG A 36 -15.29 -4.15 3.39
N VAL A 37 -16.15 -5.03 3.88
CA VAL A 37 -16.05 -6.49 3.74
C VAL A 37 -17.36 -7.00 3.19
N ASP A 38 -17.27 -7.77 2.10
CA ASP A 38 -18.41 -8.43 1.48
C ASP A 38 -18.53 -9.85 2.03
N CYS A 39 -19.54 -10.11 2.85
CA CYS A 39 -19.75 -11.43 3.45
C CYS A 39 -20.46 -12.42 2.53
N ALA A 40 -20.93 -12.01 1.35
CA ALA A 40 -21.44 -12.94 0.35
C ALA A 40 -20.29 -13.72 -0.30
N GLU A 41 -19.08 -13.17 -0.30
CA GLU A 41 -17.88 -13.84 -0.80
C GLU A 41 -17.41 -14.93 0.16
N THR A 42 -17.32 -16.16 -0.35
CA THR A 42 -16.94 -17.35 0.44
C THR A 42 -15.59 -17.21 1.15
N ILE A 43 -14.65 -16.44 0.58
CA ILE A 43 -13.35 -16.13 1.18
C ILE A 43 -13.45 -15.34 2.50
N ASN A 44 -14.53 -14.57 2.67
CA ASN A 44 -14.75 -13.72 3.85
C ASN A 44 -15.59 -14.41 4.93
N SER A 45 -16.10 -15.63 4.69
CA SER A 45 -16.95 -16.38 5.64
C SER A 45 -16.36 -16.45 7.05
N ASN A 46 -15.12 -16.94 7.19
CA ASN A 46 -14.42 -17.02 8.46
C ASN A 46 -14.25 -15.65 9.15
N LEU A 47 -14.06 -14.58 8.38
CA LEU A 47 -13.94 -13.22 8.92
C LEU A 47 -15.30 -12.74 9.43
N CYS A 48 -16.36 -12.93 8.65
CA CYS A 48 -17.72 -12.51 9.03
C CYS A 48 -18.24 -13.27 10.25
N ASP A 49 -17.95 -14.57 10.35
CA ASP A 49 -18.26 -15.39 11.52
C ASP A 49 -17.50 -14.91 12.76
N LYS A 50 -16.21 -14.59 12.60
CA LYS A 50 -15.36 -14.06 13.68
C LYS A 50 -15.84 -12.71 14.21
N PHE A 51 -16.62 -11.96 13.43
CA PHE A 51 -17.25 -10.70 13.83
C PHE A 51 -18.75 -10.84 14.15
N SER A 52 -19.24 -12.08 14.32
CA SER A 52 -20.63 -12.37 14.70
C SER A 52 -21.65 -11.61 13.83
N VAL A 53 -21.39 -11.55 12.52
CA VAL A 53 -22.22 -10.79 11.57
C VAL A 53 -23.57 -11.48 11.41
N GLY A 54 -24.58 -10.97 12.10
CA GLY A 54 -25.94 -11.53 12.07
C GLY A 54 -26.91 -10.77 11.15
N ARG A 55 -26.52 -9.60 10.65
CA ARG A 55 -27.38 -8.71 9.84
C ARG A 55 -26.55 -7.76 8.99
N PHE A 56 -27.15 -7.26 7.92
CA PHE A 56 -26.51 -6.26 7.05
C PHE A 56 -27.33 -4.96 6.98
N PRO A 57 -26.66 -3.80 6.81
CA PRO A 57 -25.23 -3.59 7.03
C PRO A 57 -24.90 -3.56 8.54
N MET A 58 -23.69 -3.97 8.90
CA MET A 58 -23.10 -3.75 10.23
C MET A 58 -21.86 -2.87 10.12
N LEU A 59 -21.72 -1.93 11.04
CA LEU A 59 -20.62 -0.98 11.03
C LEU A 59 -19.88 -1.03 12.36
N PHE A 60 -18.56 -1.14 12.31
CA PHE A 60 -17.72 -1.23 13.48
C PHE A 60 -16.69 -0.11 13.51
N TRP A 61 -16.47 0.46 14.70
CA TRP A 61 -15.47 1.46 14.99
C TRP A 61 -14.49 0.96 16.03
N GLY A 62 -13.22 1.29 15.88
CA GLY A 62 -12.20 0.91 16.85
C GLY A 62 -10.79 1.11 16.30
N PRO A 63 -9.77 0.94 17.14
CA PRO A 63 -8.38 1.06 16.74
C PRO A 63 -7.98 -0.08 15.76
N PRO A 64 -7.20 0.19 14.71
CA PRO A 64 -6.84 -0.82 13.69
C PRO A 64 -6.26 -2.11 14.26
N LYS A 65 -5.47 -2.01 15.33
CA LYS A 65 -4.84 -3.16 16.00
C LYS A 65 -5.86 -4.21 16.47
N LYS A 66 -7.06 -3.78 16.88
CA LYS A 66 -8.07 -4.68 17.46
C LYS A 66 -8.79 -5.50 16.40
N PHE A 67 -8.96 -4.95 15.21
CA PHE A 67 -9.55 -5.68 14.07
C PHE A 67 -8.67 -6.82 13.54
N VAL A 68 -7.35 -6.74 13.75
CA VAL A 68 -6.40 -7.77 13.32
C VAL A 68 -6.28 -8.88 14.37
N SER A 69 -6.34 -8.53 15.67
CA SER A 69 -6.01 -9.46 16.76
C SER A 69 -7.22 -10.18 17.38
N VAL A 70 -8.42 -9.61 17.34
CA VAL A 70 -9.57 -10.11 18.13
C VAL A 70 -10.84 -10.05 17.28
N GLY A 71 -11.57 -11.16 17.22
CA GLY A 71 -12.92 -11.19 16.66
C GLY A 71 -13.90 -10.46 17.57
N TRP A 72 -15.05 -10.05 17.04
CA TRP A 72 -16.06 -9.36 17.82
C TRP A 72 -17.25 -10.27 18.11
N ASP A 73 -17.66 -10.32 19.39
CA ASP A 73 -18.86 -11.04 19.87
C ASP A 73 -19.70 -10.07 20.73
N PRO A 74 -21.02 -9.95 20.48
CA PRO A 74 -21.92 -9.11 21.27
C PRO A 74 -21.93 -9.42 22.79
N LYS A 75 -21.50 -10.62 23.21
CA LYS A 75 -21.42 -11.03 24.62
C LYS A 75 -20.14 -10.58 25.33
N GLN A 76 -19.18 -9.96 24.62
CA GLN A 76 -17.96 -9.44 25.24
C GLN A 76 -18.23 -8.09 25.94
N GLU A 77 -18.26 -8.10 27.27
CA GLU A 77 -18.56 -6.90 28.09
C GLU A 77 -17.53 -5.75 27.97
N LYS A 78 -16.38 -5.93 27.29
CA LYS A 78 -15.31 -4.92 27.17
C LYS A 78 -14.59 -4.94 25.81
N SER A 79 -15.33 -4.88 24.71
CA SER A 79 -14.70 -4.71 23.39
C SER A 79 -14.34 -3.24 23.14
N GLU A 80 -13.10 -2.97 22.73
CA GLU A 80 -12.68 -1.67 22.18
C GLU A 80 -13.23 -1.43 20.76
N ILE A 81 -13.84 -2.47 20.17
CA ILE A 81 -14.58 -2.37 18.92
C ILE A 81 -16.04 -2.06 19.26
N LEU A 82 -16.48 -0.90 18.84
CA LEU A 82 -17.82 -0.38 19.05
C LEU A 82 -18.67 -0.66 17.81
N PRO A 83 -19.79 -1.42 17.92
CA PRO A 83 -20.78 -1.44 16.87
C PRO A 83 -21.44 -0.05 16.78
N ILE A 84 -21.58 0.47 15.57
CA ILE A 84 -22.32 1.70 15.31
C ILE A 84 -23.74 1.33 14.92
N GLU A 85 -24.70 1.82 15.69
CA GLU A 85 -26.11 1.71 15.38
C GLU A 85 -26.63 3.00 14.76
N ASN A 86 -27.71 2.91 13.97
CA ASN A 86 -28.47 4.06 13.44
C ASN A 86 -27.73 5.00 12.44
N PHE A 87 -26.71 4.53 11.72
CA PHE A 87 -25.98 5.31 10.70
C PHE A 87 -26.72 5.45 9.35
N ARG A 88 -27.98 5.91 9.36
CA ARG A 88 -28.86 5.85 8.17
C ARG A 88 -28.48 6.79 7.03
N THR A 89 -27.73 7.86 7.31
CA THR A 89 -27.29 8.84 6.30
C THR A 89 -25.83 9.21 6.49
N ALA A 90 -25.23 9.80 5.45
CA ALA A 90 -23.86 10.28 5.50
C ALA A 90 -23.66 11.36 6.58
N ASP A 91 -24.63 12.26 6.73
CA ASP A 91 -24.57 13.36 7.70
C ASP A 91 -24.57 12.84 9.14
N ILE A 92 -25.45 11.88 9.45
CA ILE A 92 -25.51 11.24 10.79
C ILE A 92 -24.20 10.49 11.08
N LEU A 93 -23.66 9.78 10.09
CA LEU A 93 -22.41 9.05 10.25
C LEU A 93 -21.23 10.00 10.49
N LEU A 94 -21.15 11.11 9.74
CA LEU A 94 -20.09 12.10 9.90
C LEU A 94 -20.20 12.84 11.24
N GLU A 95 -21.40 13.19 11.67
CA GLU A 95 -21.65 13.81 12.98
C GLU A 95 -21.20 12.88 14.12
N TRP A 96 -21.52 11.59 14.01
CA TRP A 96 -21.07 10.59 14.96
C TRP A 96 -19.54 10.50 15.01
N ILE A 97 -18.87 10.46 13.85
CA ILE A 97 -17.41 10.44 13.75
C ILE A 97 -16.78 11.69 14.39
N ASN A 98 -17.31 12.87 14.06
CA ASN A 98 -16.87 14.15 14.59
C ASN A 98 -16.94 14.16 16.12
N LYS A 99 -18.03 13.63 16.69
CA LYS A 99 -18.20 13.49 18.13
C LYS A 99 -17.17 12.56 18.76
N GLN A 100 -16.82 11.44 18.12
CA GLN A 100 -15.80 10.52 18.64
C GLN A 100 -14.38 11.13 18.61
N LEU A 101 -14.10 11.97 17.62
CA LEU A 101 -12.77 12.57 17.43
C LEU A 101 -12.62 13.96 18.05
N GLY A 102 -13.69 14.54 18.60
CA GLY A 102 -13.69 15.95 19.02
C GLY A 102 -13.36 16.91 17.88
N SER A 103 -13.79 16.58 16.66
CA SER A 103 -13.46 17.28 15.41
C SER A 103 -14.72 17.82 14.73
N SER A 104 -14.56 18.59 13.65
CA SER A 104 -15.68 19.20 12.92
C SER A 104 -15.49 19.13 11.39
N TYR A 105 -15.31 17.92 10.86
CA TYR A 105 -15.17 17.70 9.43
C TYR A 105 -16.48 17.95 8.68
N GLY A 106 -16.39 18.57 7.51
CA GLY A 106 -17.49 18.88 6.61
C GLY A 106 -17.30 18.29 5.21
N PHE A 107 -18.42 18.07 4.50
CA PHE A 107 -18.37 17.54 3.13
C PHE A 107 -17.78 18.52 2.09
N ASP A 108 -17.66 19.80 2.45
CA ASP A 108 -17.10 20.86 1.62
C ASP A 108 -15.65 21.24 2.01
N ASP A 109 -15.00 20.52 2.94
CA ASP A 109 -13.65 20.88 3.41
C ASP A 109 -12.62 20.88 2.25
N GLY A 110 -12.79 19.99 1.27
CA GLY A 110 -11.99 20.00 0.04
C GLY A 110 -12.21 21.18 -0.92
N LYS A 111 -13.23 22.03 -0.69
CA LYS A 111 -13.42 23.30 -1.39
C LYS A 111 -12.71 24.46 -0.67
N TYR A 112 -12.72 24.48 0.65
CA TYR A 112 -12.10 25.56 1.43
C TYR A 112 -10.56 25.53 1.38
N GLU A 113 -9.93 24.36 1.32
CA GLU A 113 -8.46 24.29 1.10
C GLU A 113 -8.04 24.85 -0.27
N LYS A 114 -8.90 24.78 -1.29
CA LYS A 114 -8.61 25.38 -2.61
C LYS A 114 -8.68 26.91 -2.60
N GLU A 115 -9.41 27.51 -1.67
CA GLU A 115 -9.44 28.96 -1.46
C GLU A 115 -8.36 29.44 -0.48
N HIS A 116 -8.03 28.66 0.54
CA HIS A 116 -7.01 29.05 1.54
C HIS A 116 -5.56 28.67 1.20
N LEU A 117 -5.31 27.88 0.15
CA LEU A 117 -3.97 27.74 -0.46
C LEU A 117 -3.44 29.05 -1.08
N GLN A 118 -4.21 30.14 -1.08
CA GLN A 118 -3.82 31.43 -1.68
C GLN A 118 -3.14 32.44 -0.75
N SER A 119 -2.95 32.18 0.54
CA SER A 119 -2.26 33.14 1.39
C SER A 119 -0.91 32.62 1.90
N ASN A 120 0.13 33.10 1.22
CA ASN A 120 1.54 33.17 1.65
C ASN A 120 2.40 31.93 1.40
N THR A 121 2.77 31.74 0.14
CA THR A 121 4.15 31.41 -0.31
C THR A 121 4.18 31.49 -1.84
N SER A 122 5.23 32.06 -2.44
CA SER A 122 5.59 32.10 -3.87
C SER A 122 4.58 31.54 -4.90
N ASP A 123 4.12 32.38 -5.84
CA ASP A 123 3.37 32.07 -7.09
C ASP A 123 2.93 30.59 -7.25
N PRO A 124 1.62 30.27 -7.21
CA PRO A 124 1.09 28.92 -7.42
C PRO A 124 1.64 28.20 -8.66
N GLY A 125 2.03 28.96 -9.70
CA GLY A 125 2.72 28.44 -10.88
C GLY A 125 4.12 27.87 -10.59
N GLN A 126 4.84 28.40 -9.62
CA GLN A 126 6.15 27.90 -9.18
C GLN A 126 6.03 26.60 -8.38
N ILE A 127 5.03 26.51 -7.49
CA ILE A 127 4.76 25.28 -6.73
C ILE A 127 4.40 24.15 -7.69
N ALA A 128 3.52 24.41 -8.66
CA ALA A 128 3.17 23.42 -9.69
C ALA A 128 4.40 22.97 -10.51
N LYS A 129 5.30 23.90 -10.84
CA LYS A 129 6.57 23.60 -11.53
C LYS A 129 7.52 22.74 -10.67
N ALA A 130 7.58 22.97 -9.37
CA ALA A 130 8.39 22.18 -8.44
C ALA A 130 7.82 20.77 -8.27
N ILE A 131 6.49 20.63 -8.27
CA ILE A 131 5.83 19.33 -8.22
C ILE A 131 6.23 18.45 -9.42
N TYR A 132 6.41 19.02 -10.62
CA TYR A 132 6.89 18.24 -11.79
C TYR A 132 8.26 17.60 -11.56
N ASP A 133 9.21 18.33 -10.96
CA ASP A 133 10.52 17.77 -10.63
C ASP A 133 10.40 16.64 -9.60
N VAL A 134 9.51 16.79 -8.63
CA VAL A 134 9.24 15.74 -7.63
C VAL A 134 8.58 14.51 -8.27
N GLU A 135 7.62 14.69 -9.17
CA GLU A 135 7.00 13.60 -9.93
C GLU A 135 8.03 12.82 -10.77
N ALA A 136 8.91 13.55 -11.47
CA ALA A 136 9.99 12.96 -12.26
C ALA A 136 10.96 12.19 -11.36
N ALA A 137 11.37 12.76 -10.23
CA ALA A 137 12.25 12.10 -9.27
C ALA A 137 11.64 10.81 -8.71
N THR A 138 10.36 10.84 -8.31
CA THR A 138 9.65 9.65 -7.81
C THR A 138 9.52 8.57 -8.87
N SER A 139 9.16 8.94 -10.10
CA SER A 139 9.09 7.97 -11.21
C SER A 139 10.46 7.38 -11.56
N THR A 140 11.52 8.19 -11.54
CA THR A 140 12.89 7.72 -11.81
C THR A 140 13.38 6.79 -10.71
N ALA A 141 13.17 7.14 -9.44
CA ALA A 141 13.55 6.30 -8.30
C ALA A 141 12.87 4.93 -8.36
N PHE A 142 11.57 4.89 -8.67
CA PHE A 142 10.85 3.62 -8.82
C PHE A 142 11.37 2.79 -10.00
N GLY A 143 11.68 3.42 -11.15
CA GLY A 143 12.30 2.74 -12.28
C GLY A 143 13.63 2.06 -11.90
N ILE A 144 14.49 2.75 -11.15
CA ILE A 144 15.77 2.23 -10.67
C ILE A 144 15.58 1.02 -9.74
N ILE A 145 14.60 1.06 -8.84
CA ILE A 145 14.25 -0.06 -7.95
C ILE A 145 13.93 -1.31 -8.77
N LEU A 146 13.14 -1.15 -9.85
CA LEU A 146 12.77 -2.22 -10.75
C LEU A 146 13.95 -2.72 -11.58
N ASP A 147 14.66 -1.82 -12.26
CA ASP A 147 15.77 -2.15 -13.17
C ASP A 147 16.91 -2.91 -12.46
N HIS A 148 17.17 -2.56 -11.19
CA HIS A 148 18.20 -3.22 -10.38
C HIS A 148 17.70 -4.41 -9.57
N LYS A 149 16.45 -4.86 -9.77
CA LYS A 149 15.88 -6.03 -9.09
C LYS A 149 16.00 -5.91 -7.56
N MET A 150 15.74 -4.70 -7.03
CA MET A 150 15.95 -4.40 -5.61
C MET A 150 14.84 -5.01 -4.72
N ILE A 151 13.78 -5.53 -5.32
CA ILE A 151 12.67 -6.19 -4.61
C ILE A 151 13.03 -7.66 -4.38
N LYS A 152 13.26 -7.98 -3.11
CA LYS A 152 13.66 -9.29 -2.57
C LYS A 152 12.87 -9.57 -1.28
N PRO A 153 12.82 -10.80 -0.77
CA PRO A 153 12.17 -11.10 0.53
C PRO A 153 12.53 -10.13 1.64
N GLY A 154 13.83 -9.88 1.84
CA GLY A 154 14.31 -8.97 2.90
C GLY A 154 14.03 -7.48 2.67
N THR A 155 13.66 -7.06 1.47
CA THR A 155 13.38 -5.65 1.12
C THR A 155 11.91 -5.38 0.79
N ARG A 156 11.09 -6.44 0.74
CA ARG A 156 9.66 -6.37 0.38
C ARG A 156 8.89 -5.40 1.28
N ALA A 157 9.00 -5.56 2.59
CA ALA A 157 8.28 -4.72 3.54
C ALA A 157 8.82 -3.27 3.58
N SER A 158 10.11 -3.05 3.28
CA SER A 158 10.66 -1.71 3.08
C SER A 158 10.00 -0.99 1.90
N LEU A 159 9.75 -1.70 0.79
CA LEU A 159 9.06 -1.13 -0.36
C LEU A 159 7.58 -0.84 -0.07
N ILE A 160 6.90 -1.74 0.64
CA ILE A 160 5.51 -1.51 1.10
C ILE A 160 5.44 -0.24 1.95
N MET A 161 6.36 -0.07 2.90
CA MET A 161 6.39 1.10 3.78
C MET A 161 6.71 2.38 2.99
N PHE A 162 7.62 2.31 2.02
CA PHE A 162 7.89 3.41 1.10
C PHE A 162 6.62 3.81 0.32
N LEU A 163 5.89 2.85 -0.26
CA LEU A 163 4.63 3.11 -0.96
C LEU A 163 3.58 3.72 -0.03
N GLN A 164 3.45 3.25 1.20
CA GLN A 164 2.54 3.83 2.21
C GLN A 164 2.86 5.30 2.49
N LEU A 165 4.15 5.65 2.64
CA LEU A 165 4.57 7.04 2.82
C LEU A 165 4.24 7.90 1.59
N LEU A 166 4.47 7.38 0.38
CA LEU A 166 4.11 8.09 -0.84
C LEU A 166 2.60 8.32 -0.94
N VAL A 167 1.78 7.32 -0.62
CA VAL A 167 0.32 7.45 -0.63
C VAL A 167 -0.16 8.53 0.33
N ALA A 168 0.42 8.62 1.53
CA ALA A 168 -0.01 9.56 2.55
C ALA A 168 0.51 11.00 2.31
N HIS A 169 1.76 11.14 1.86
CA HIS A 169 2.48 12.41 1.97
C HIS A 169 3.05 12.96 0.66
N HIS A 170 3.01 12.21 -0.45
CA HIS A 170 3.59 12.72 -1.68
C HIS A 170 2.81 13.96 -2.19
N PRO A 171 3.47 15.07 -2.56
CA PRO A 171 2.78 16.32 -2.90
C PRO A 171 1.94 16.21 -4.20
N SER A 172 2.36 15.37 -5.14
CA SER A 172 1.61 15.08 -6.35
C SER A 172 0.47 14.07 -6.14
N LYS A 173 -0.74 14.46 -6.55
CA LYS A 173 -1.94 13.60 -6.57
C LYS A 173 -1.78 12.34 -7.43
N ARG A 174 -1.17 12.45 -8.62
CA ARG A 174 -0.99 11.30 -9.52
C ARG A 174 -0.03 10.27 -8.94
N CYS A 175 1.00 10.74 -8.22
CA CYS A 175 1.93 9.86 -7.51
C CYS A 175 1.29 9.18 -6.31
N ARG A 176 0.42 9.87 -5.55
CA ARG A 176 -0.37 9.22 -4.49
C ARG A 176 -1.25 8.12 -5.06
N LYS A 177 -1.97 8.41 -6.15
CA LYS A 177 -2.85 7.44 -6.83
C LYS A 177 -2.07 6.24 -7.39
N GLY A 178 -0.99 6.46 -8.14
CA GLY A 178 -0.19 5.38 -8.72
C GLY A 178 0.50 4.53 -7.66
N SER A 179 0.97 5.13 -6.57
CA SER A 179 1.54 4.39 -5.44
C SER A 179 0.49 3.54 -4.71
N ALA A 180 -0.74 4.06 -4.55
CA ALA A 180 -1.84 3.32 -3.93
C ALA A 180 -2.26 2.11 -4.78
N ASP A 181 -2.31 2.29 -6.10
CA ASP A 181 -2.64 1.22 -7.05
C ASP A 181 -1.60 0.08 -6.99
N ILE A 182 -0.32 0.41 -6.95
CA ILE A 182 0.75 -0.57 -6.75
C ILE A 182 0.61 -1.27 -5.38
N LEU A 183 0.31 -0.51 -4.33
CA LEU A 183 0.23 -1.03 -2.96
C LEU A 183 -0.93 -2.01 -2.78
N VAL A 184 -2.11 -1.72 -3.35
CA VAL A 184 -3.30 -2.58 -3.25
C VAL A 184 -3.09 -3.90 -3.99
N ASN A 185 -2.44 -3.86 -5.15
CA ASN A 185 -2.17 -5.05 -5.95
C ASN A 185 -0.81 -5.68 -5.62
N PHE A 186 -0.11 -5.22 -4.57
CA PHE A 186 1.30 -5.55 -4.36
C PHE A 186 1.55 -7.05 -4.18
N ASP A 187 0.63 -7.76 -3.52
CA ASP A 187 0.77 -9.19 -3.26
C ASP A 187 0.55 -10.04 -4.53
N ASP A 188 -0.29 -9.56 -5.44
CA ASP A 188 -0.48 -10.17 -6.75
C ASP A 188 0.72 -9.89 -7.66
N LEU A 189 1.27 -8.67 -7.59
CA LEU A 189 2.43 -8.22 -8.37
C LEU A 189 3.76 -8.79 -7.86
N CYS A 190 3.81 -9.17 -6.59
CA CYS A 190 4.97 -9.68 -5.87
C CYS A 190 4.56 -10.78 -4.86
N PRO A 191 4.19 -11.98 -5.32
CA PRO A 191 3.75 -13.05 -4.44
C PRO A 191 4.87 -13.51 -3.51
N SER A 192 4.53 -13.81 -2.26
CA SER A 192 5.50 -14.26 -1.25
C SER A 192 6.06 -15.65 -1.55
N GLU A 193 5.30 -16.50 -2.26
CA GLU A 193 5.63 -17.90 -2.58
C GLU A 193 6.66 -18.04 -3.70
N THR A 194 6.64 -17.15 -4.69
CA THR A 194 7.61 -17.13 -5.82
C THR A 194 9.05 -16.83 -5.36
N MET A 195 9.22 -16.33 -4.13
CA MET A 195 10.51 -15.88 -3.61
C MET A 195 11.26 -16.92 -2.77
N LEU A 196 10.73 -18.14 -2.65
CA LEU A 196 11.27 -19.21 -1.81
C LEU A 196 11.79 -20.43 -2.58
N VAL A 197 11.84 -20.40 -3.91
CA VAL A 197 12.35 -21.56 -4.68
C VAL A 197 13.89 -21.56 -4.69
N ASN A 198 14.43 -22.66 -4.16
CA ASN A 198 15.86 -22.90 -3.96
C ASN A 198 16.62 -23.09 -5.28
N ASN A 199 17.86 -22.59 -5.26
CA ASN A 199 18.99 -22.80 -6.19
C ASN A 199 18.98 -21.99 -7.49
N GLU A 200 19.82 -20.95 -7.46
CA GLU A 200 20.28 -20.07 -8.55
C GLU A 200 19.22 -19.14 -9.18
N GLU A 201 19.29 -17.86 -8.78
CA GLU A 201 18.39 -16.75 -9.15
C GLU A 201 16.97 -16.82 -8.59
N ALA A 202 16.78 -16.39 -7.33
CA ALA A 202 15.48 -15.95 -6.85
C ALA A 202 14.87 -14.98 -7.87
N GLU A 203 13.76 -15.37 -8.50
CA GLU A 203 13.12 -14.63 -9.57
C GLU A 203 12.53 -13.35 -8.97
N SER A 204 13.31 -12.27 -9.00
CA SER A 204 12.88 -10.94 -8.57
C SER A 204 11.59 -10.57 -9.30
N CYS A 205 10.60 -10.00 -8.59
CA CYS A 205 9.32 -9.58 -9.21
C CYS A 205 9.53 -8.61 -10.39
N SER A 206 10.71 -7.99 -10.44
CA SER A 206 11.11 -7.11 -11.53
C SER A 206 11.25 -7.84 -12.87
N LYS A 207 11.33 -9.18 -12.88
CA LYS A 207 11.68 -10.01 -14.04
C LYS A 207 10.49 -10.73 -14.68
N LYS A 208 9.28 -10.15 -14.68
CA LYS A 208 8.21 -10.51 -15.65
C LYS A 208 7.05 -9.51 -15.59
N GLY A 209 7.03 -8.57 -16.53
CA GLY A 209 5.82 -8.02 -17.18
C GLY A 209 4.74 -7.28 -16.38
N GLU A 210 4.57 -7.45 -15.06
CA GLU A 210 3.39 -6.95 -14.36
C GLU A 210 3.69 -5.68 -13.56
N LEU A 211 4.63 -5.69 -12.61
CA LEU A 211 4.97 -4.49 -11.83
C LEU A 211 5.65 -3.38 -12.67
N GLY A 212 6.40 -3.75 -13.72
CA GLY A 212 7.01 -2.79 -14.65
C GLY A 212 6.01 -2.02 -15.53
N ASN A 213 4.78 -2.53 -15.65
CA ASN A 213 3.70 -1.83 -16.34
C ASN A 213 3.00 -0.80 -15.44
N TYR A 214 3.14 -0.92 -14.12
CA TYR A 214 2.61 0.07 -13.19
C TYR A 214 3.49 1.31 -13.19
N GLN A 215 2.82 2.45 -13.16
CA GLN A 215 3.48 3.73 -13.17
C GLN A 215 3.15 4.43 -11.87
N ILE A 216 4.16 4.50 -10.99
CA ILE A 216 4.02 5.04 -9.63
C ILE A 216 3.44 6.46 -9.60
N CYS A 217 3.59 7.21 -10.70
CA CYS A 217 3.05 8.55 -10.88
C CYS A 217 2.16 8.70 -12.13
N GLY A 218 1.79 7.61 -12.81
CA GLY A 218 0.93 7.61 -14.00
C GLY A 218 1.63 7.91 -15.35
N LYS A 219 0.86 7.85 -16.45
CA LYS A 219 1.37 7.88 -17.85
C LYS A 219 1.84 9.26 -18.31
N GLU A 220 1.31 10.27 -17.65
CA GLU A 220 1.48 11.68 -18.02
C GLU A 220 2.72 12.32 -17.38
N VAL A 221 3.52 11.57 -16.62
CA VAL A 221 4.74 12.11 -16.01
C VAL A 221 5.73 12.50 -17.10
N PRO A 222 6.16 13.77 -17.17
CA PRO A 222 7.17 14.20 -18.14
C PRO A 222 8.50 13.52 -17.82
N ARG A 223 8.92 12.55 -18.64
CA ARG A 223 10.20 11.84 -18.44
C ARG A 223 11.35 12.68 -18.95
N GLY A 224 12.35 12.91 -18.11
CA GLY A 224 13.57 13.65 -18.47
C GLY A 224 13.38 15.16 -18.67
N TYR A 225 12.21 15.71 -18.37
CA TYR A 225 11.91 17.13 -18.51
C TYR A 225 11.87 17.82 -17.15
N TRP A 226 13.05 18.10 -16.62
CA TRP A 226 13.19 18.85 -15.36
C TRP A 226 12.86 20.34 -15.58
N MET A 227 12.32 21.00 -14.55
CA MET A 227 11.95 22.41 -14.50
C MET A 227 12.99 23.22 -13.73
N TYR A 228 12.95 23.19 -12.39
CA TYR A 228 13.95 23.81 -11.51
C TYR A 228 15.22 22.97 -11.40
N CYS A 229 15.06 21.66 -11.51
CA CYS A 229 16.17 20.73 -11.56
C CYS A 229 16.80 20.64 -12.95
N ARG A 230 16.41 21.47 -13.94
CA ARG A 230 17.05 21.46 -15.27
C ARG A 230 18.48 21.98 -15.19
N GLY A 231 19.39 21.24 -15.80
CA GLY A 231 20.79 21.65 -15.95
C GLY A 231 20.99 22.55 -17.17
N SER A 232 22.09 23.30 -17.18
CA SER A 232 22.57 23.97 -18.40
C SER A 232 22.97 22.97 -19.49
N LYS A 233 23.25 21.73 -19.10
CA LYS A 233 23.46 20.55 -19.93
C LYS A 233 22.67 19.39 -19.32
N ASN A 234 22.38 18.36 -20.11
CA ASN A 234 21.57 17.23 -19.66
C ASN A 234 22.19 16.45 -18.49
N ASP A 235 23.51 16.55 -18.30
CA ASP A 235 24.30 15.86 -17.28
C ASP A 235 24.62 16.71 -16.05
N THR A 236 24.21 17.99 -16.00
CA THR A 236 24.62 18.91 -14.92
C THR A 236 23.63 19.07 -13.78
N ARG A 237 22.33 18.84 -14.01
CA ARG A 237 21.29 18.82 -12.97
C ARG A 237 20.17 17.84 -13.30
N GLY A 238 19.23 17.66 -12.38
CA GLY A 238 18.18 16.65 -12.45
C GLY A 238 18.68 15.35 -11.84
N PHE A 239 18.14 14.23 -12.30
CA PHE A 239 18.77 12.94 -12.04
C PHE A 239 20.02 12.77 -12.92
N SER A 240 21.11 13.39 -12.50
CA SER A 240 22.38 13.38 -13.22
C SER A 240 23.22 12.16 -12.83
N VAL A 241 23.03 11.07 -13.55
CA VAL A 241 23.86 9.88 -13.45
C VAL A 241 24.46 9.61 -14.83
N SER A 242 25.79 9.57 -14.93
CA SER A 242 26.51 9.38 -16.20
C SER A 242 26.42 7.95 -16.75
N SER A 243 26.07 6.97 -15.91
CA SER A 243 25.91 5.56 -16.28
C SER A 243 25.02 4.81 -15.30
N PRO A 244 24.14 3.88 -15.73
CA PRO A 244 23.32 3.08 -14.83
C PRO A 244 24.14 2.41 -13.73
N PHE A 245 23.63 2.38 -12.50
CA PHE A 245 24.32 1.72 -11.39
C PHE A 245 24.43 0.22 -11.65
N LYS A 246 25.51 -0.42 -11.22
CA LYS A 246 25.62 -1.88 -11.37
C LYS A 246 25.29 -2.62 -10.07
N LYS A 247 25.39 -1.92 -8.93
CA LYS A 247 25.16 -2.47 -7.59
C LYS A 247 24.33 -1.50 -6.76
N ALA A 248 23.50 -2.05 -5.86
CA ALA A 248 22.74 -1.26 -4.88
C ALA A 248 23.65 -0.39 -3.99
N ARG A 249 24.88 -0.87 -3.70
CA ARG A 249 25.92 -0.10 -3.00
C ARG A 249 26.20 1.23 -3.68
N ASP A 250 26.42 1.20 -4.99
CA ASP A 250 26.82 2.38 -5.76
C ASP A 250 25.67 3.41 -5.81
N PHE A 251 24.43 2.93 -5.90
CA PHE A 251 23.25 3.79 -5.81
C PHE A 251 23.11 4.44 -4.43
N ALA A 252 23.28 3.68 -3.34
CA ALA A 252 23.21 4.20 -1.98
C ALA A 252 24.28 5.27 -1.71
N LEU A 253 25.52 5.04 -2.17
CA LEU A 253 26.61 6.00 -2.07
C LEU A 253 26.37 7.24 -2.94
N TRP A 254 25.85 7.08 -4.16
CA TRP A 254 25.50 8.22 -4.99
C TRP A 254 24.42 9.10 -4.32
N LEU A 255 23.38 8.48 -3.76
CA LEU A 255 22.29 9.19 -3.08
C LEU A 255 22.81 9.96 -1.87
N TRP A 256 23.65 9.31 -1.05
CA TRP A 256 24.33 9.94 0.09
C TRP A 256 25.21 11.12 -0.35
N SER A 257 26.02 10.94 -1.39
CA SER A 257 26.89 12.01 -1.92
C SER A 257 26.07 13.19 -2.46
N ALA A 258 25.00 12.91 -3.19
CA ALA A 258 24.08 13.92 -3.71
C ALA A 258 23.40 14.71 -2.59
N HIS A 259 22.93 14.02 -1.53
CA HIS A 259 22.38 14.65 -0.34
C HIS A 259 23.41 15.59 0.30
N ASN A 260 24.64 15.14 0.50
CA ASN A 260 25.69 15.99 1.09
C ASN A 260 26.04 17.22 0.25
N LYS A 261 26.00 17.14 -1.09
CA LYS A 261 26.15 18.31 -1.97
C LYS A 261 25.03 19.32 -1.75
N VAL A 262 23.78 18.84 -1.56
CA VAL A 262 22.64 19.70 -1.25
C VAL A 262 22.78 20.31 0.14
N ASN A 263 23.17 19.53 1.16
CA ASN A 263 23.40 20.06 2.50
C ASN A 263 24.51 21.11 2.50
N GLU A 264 25.60 20.90 1.76
CA GLU A 264 26.66 21.90 1.64
C GLU A 264 26.17 23.22 1.05
N ARG A 265 25.32 23.15 0.03
CA ARG A 265 24.72 24.34 -0.59
C ARG A 265 23.74 25.03 0.37
N LEU A 266 22.79 24.28 0.91
CA LEU A 266 21.73 24.81 1.77
C LEU A 266 22.28 25.36 3.09
N MET A 267 23.35 24.79 3.66
CA MET A 267 24.05 25.37 4.80
C MET A 267 24.45 26.83 4.55
N LYS A 268 24.93 27.14 3.34
CA LYS A 268 25.37 28.50 2.96
C LYS A 268 24.18 29.39 2.65
N GLU A 269 23.23 28.89 1.86
CA GLU A 269 22.04 29.64 1.44
C GLU A 269 21.15 30.00 2.64
N GLU A 270 20.78 29.03 3.47
CA GLU A 270 19.91 29.23 4.63
C GLU A 270 20.55 30.13 5.69
N ALA A 271 21.88 30.02 5.91
CA ALA A 271 22.61 30.92 6.80
C ALA A 271 22.65 32.36 6.25
N SER A 272 22.81 32.53 4.93
CA SER A 272 22.83 33.86 4.31
C SER A 272 21.46 34.54 4.31
N LEU A 273 20.38 33.75 4.23
CA LEU A 273 19.00 34.25 4.16
C LEU A 273 18.31 34.29 5.53
N GLY A 274 18.88 33.66 6.56
CA GLY A 274 18.26 33.54 7.88
C GLY A 274 16.99 32.68 7.89
N THR A 275 16.85 31.79 6.90
CA THR A 275 15.64 30.96 6.70
C THR A 275 15.80 29.52 7.20
N GLY A 276 16.97 29.17 7.73
CA GLY A 276 17.25 27.82 8.21
C GLY A 276 16.49 27.49 9.49
N ASP A 277 16.06 26.24 9.60
CA ASP A 277 15.47 25.71 10.83
C ASP A 277 16.55 25.62 11.93
N PRO A 278 16.41 26.33 13.06
CA PRO A 278 17.40 26.29 14.14
C PRO A 278 17.54 24.92 14.82
N GLU A 279 16.49 24.10 14.84
CA GLU A 279 16.51 22.77 15.45
C GLU A 279 17.15 21.73 14.53
N PHE A 280 17.05 21.94 13.22
CA PHE A 280 17.55 21.02 12.20
C PHE A 280 18.49 21.70 11.19
N PRO A 281 19.62 22.26 11.65
CA PRO A 281 20.58 22.89 10.76
C PRO A 281 21.11 21.87 9.76
N LYS A 282 21.21 22.27 8.49
CA LYS A 282 21.85 21.43 7.48
C LYS A 282 23.29 21.14 7.91
N ALA A 283 23.72 19.90 7.73
CA ALA A 283 25.05 19.46 8.10
C ALA A 283 25.55 18.40 7.13
N ILE A 284 26.87 18.27 7.03
CA ILE A 284 27.46 17.12 6.35
C ILE A 284 27.16 15.84 7.13
N TRP A 285 26.60 14.85 6.45
CA TRP A 285 26.13 13.60 7.00
C TRP A 285 27.01 12.41 6.57
N PRO A 286 27.33 11.44 7.44
CA PRO A 286 27.21 11.53 8.88
C PRO A 286 28.28 12.48 9.45
N PRO A 287 28.00 13.17 10.57
CA PRO A 287 29.02 13.91 11.30
C PRO A 287 30.10 12.96 11.87
N LYS A 288 31.32 13.48 12.07
CA LYS A 288 32.46 12.71 12.63
C LYS A 288 32.16 12.01 13.95
N GLN A 289 31.29 12.60 14.77
CA GLN A 289 30.84 12.04 16.04
C GLN A 289 30.03 10.74 15.85
N LEU A 290 29.28 10.63 14.74
CA LEU A 290 28.47 9.45 14.43
C LEU A 290 29.25 8.39 13.64
N CYS A 291 30.20 8.81 12.80
CA CYS A 291 31.06 7.87 12.08
C CYS A 291 32.46 8.46 11.89
N SER A 292 33.36 8.21 12.83
CA SER A 292 34.75 8.66 12.71
C SER A 292 35.52 7.89 11.63
N SER A 293 35.22 6.59 11.44
CA SER A 293 35.86 5.74 10.43
C SER A 293 35.49 6.12 9.00
N CYS A 294 34.35 6.79 8.77
CA CYS A 294 33.93 7.29 7.47
C CYS A 294 34.88 8.36 6.89
N TYR A 295 35.73 8.96 7.71
CA TYR A 295 36.63 10.04 7.30
C TYR A 295 38.06 9.52 7.16
N LEU A 296 38.63 9.66 5.98
CA LEU A 296 40.05 9.38 5.79
C LEU A 296 40.87 10.44 6.52
N SER A 297 41.91 10.00 7.23
CA SER A 297 42.79 10.90 7.96
C SER A 297 43.60 11.74 6.97
N SER A 298 43.21 13.00 6.74
CA SER A 298 43.98 13.90 5.87
C SER A 298 45.40 14.05 6.42
N ARG A 299 46.39 13.64 5.63
CA ARG A 299 47.77 14.11 5.84
C ARG A 299 47.74 15.63 5.72
N LYS A 300 48.30 16.31 6.72
CA LYS A 300 48.48 17.77 6.73
C LYS A 300 49.39 18.18 5.56
N THR A 301 48.83 18.45 4.39
CA THR A 301 49.55 19.17 3.35
C THR A 301 48.67 20.29 2.82
N SER A 302 49.05 21.49 3.27
CA SER A 302 48.85 22.81 2.64
C SER A 302 47.44 23.17 2.15
N LYS A 303 46.92 24.21 2.81
CA LYS A 303 46.05 25.28 2.31
C LYS A 303 45.32 25.01 0.98
N GLU A 304 44.00 25.19 1.04
CA GLU A 304 43.15 25.59 -0.09
C GLU A 304 42.45 24.44 -0.86
N SER A 305 41.75 23.58 -0.13
CA SER A 305 40.32 23.28 -0.37
C SER A 305 39.80 22.36 0.72
N SER A 306 38.70 22.73 1.37
CA SER A 306 38.04 21.97 2.45
C SER A 306 37.30 20.73 1.93
N LYS A 307 37.94 19.95 1.06
CA LYS A 307 37.34 18.75 0.48
C LYS A 307 37.52 17.60 1.46
N ILE A 308 36.42 17.18 2.07
CA ILE A 308 36.39 16.01 2.95
C ILE A 308 36.77 14.78 2.13
N ASP A 309 37.76 14.03 2.63
CA ASP A 309 38.16 12.75 2.06
C ASP A 309 37.43 11.62 2.79
N TRP A 310 36.72 10.79 2.02
CA TRP A 310 35.76 9.82 2.55
C TRP A 310 36.25 8.39 2.35
N ASP A 311 36.09 7.57 3.38
CA ASP A 311 36.15 6.12 3.25
C ASP A 311 34.76 5.61 2.85
N GLU A 312 34.53 5.43 1.55
CA GLU A 312 33.23 5.02 1.03
C GLU A 312 32.77 3.63 1.52
N ASP A 313 33.70 2.75 1.89
CA ASP A 313 33.35 1.43 2.43
C ASP A 313 32.78 1.56 3.84
N GLU A 314 33.42 2.38 4.68
CA GLU A 314 32.92 2.69 6.02
C GLU A 314 31.62 3.50 5.98
N VAL A 315 31.48 4.44 5.04
CA VAL A 315 30.23 5.16 4.79
C VAL A 315 29.11 4.19 4.43
N TYR A 316 29.34 3.28 3.49
CA TYR A 316 28.30 2.32 3.10
C TYR A 316 27.87 1.42 4.26
N LYS A 317 28.83 0.90 5.06
CA LYS A 317 28.52 0.13 6.27
C LYS A 317 27.70 0.94 7.27
N PHE A 318 28.06 2.21 7.48
CA PHE A 318 27.30 3.11 8.34
C PHE A 318 25.87 3.28 7.83
N LEU A 319 25.66 3.58 6.55
CA LEU A 319 24.33 3.80 5.97
C LEU A 319 23.44 2.56 6.12
N VAL A 320 23.97 1.37 5.79
CA VAL A 320 23.23 0.11 5.94
C VAL A 320 22.91 -0.16 7.42
N SER A 321 23.83 0.10 8.33
CA SER A 321 23.61 -0.08 9.77
C SER A 321 22.57 0.91 10.32
N TYR A 322 22.71 2.19 10.01
CA TYR A 322 21.86 3.27 10.54
C TYR A 322 20.43 3.15 10.05
N TYR A 323 20.24 3.05 8.73
CA TYR A 323 18.89 2.96 8.13
C TYR A 323 18.33 1.54 8.15
N GLY A 324 19.19 0.52 8.10
CA GLY A 324 18.75 -0.89 8.12
C GLY A 324 18.27 -1.34 9.50
N LYS A 325 18.89 -0.88 10.60
CA LYS A 325 18.42 -1.22 11.96
C LYS A 325 17.01 -0.74 12.22
N GLU A 326 16.67 0.47 11.76
CA GLU A 326 15.32 1.04 11.90
C GLU A 326 14.27 0.23 11.11
N LEU A 327 14.63 -0.26 9.93
CA LEU A 327 13.77 -1.16 9.15
C LEU A 327 13.57 -2.51 9.85
N VAL A 328 14.62 -3.05 10.47
CA VAL A 328 14.57 -4.34 11.19
C VAL A 328 13.83 -4.23 12.52
N THR A 329 13.93 -3.13 13.28
CA THR A 329 13.14 -2.93 14.50
C THR A 329 11.65 -2.83 14.20
N LEU A 330 11.26 -2.09 13.15
CA LEU A 330 9.88 -2.02 12.66
C LEU A 330 9.33 -3.39 12.21
N HIS A 331 10.19 -4.30 11.76
CA HIS A 331 9.83 -5.68 11.44
C HIS A 331 9.78 -6.58 12.67
N LYS A 332 10.76 -6.50 13.57
CA LYS A 332 10.81 -7.31 14.79
C LYS A 332 9.66 -7.01 15.74
N ASP A 333 9.23 -5.76 15.83
CA ASP A 333 8.04 -5.38 16.60
C ASP A 333 6.74 -6.00 16.04
N LYS A 334 6.75 -6.40 14.76
CA LYS A 334 5.67 -7.16 14.12
C LYS A 334 5.84 -8.67 14.32
N GLU A 335 7.07 -9.20 14.25
CA GLU A 335 7.37 -10.64 14.40
C GLU A 335 7.34 -11.14 15.86
N GLN A 336 7.83 -10.37 16.84
CA GLN A 336 7.79 -10.75 18.27
C GLN A 336 6.36 -10.83 18.83
N LYS A 337 5.37 -10.21 18.18
CA LYS A 337 3.95 -10.41 18.50
C LYS A 337 3.39 -11.73 17.99
N SER A 338 4.08 -12.39 17.06
CA SER A 338 3.74 -13.71 16.51
C SER A 338 4.43 -14.85 17.29
N GLY A 339 5.62 -14.60 17.84
CA GLY A 339 6.49 -15.64 18.43
C GLY A 339 6.16 -16.17 19.82
N ASN A 340 5.17 -15.61 20.55
CA ASN A 340 4.83 -16.09 21.91
C ASN A 340 3.71 -17.16 21.93
N GLN A 341 3.27 -17.67 20.78
CA GLN A 341 2.27 -18.76 20.69
C GLN A 341 2.82 -20.06 20.07
N THR A 342 4.14 -20.18 19.90
CA THR A 342 4.73 -21.27 19.11
C THR A 342 5.05 -22.56 19.89
N GLU A 343 4.66 -22.68 21.18
CA GLU A 343 4.87 -23.93 21.94
C GLU A 343 3.60 -24.78 22.13
N LYS A 344 2.45 -24.40 21.57
CA LYS A 344 1.22 -25.21 21.65
C LYS A 344 0.60 -25.62 20.31
N ILE A 345 1.18 -25.19 19.19
CA ILE A 345 0.61 -25.36 17.84
C ILE A 345 1.35 -26.42 17.00
N VAL A 346 2.45 -27.00 17.50
CA VAL A 346 3.28 -27.94 16.71
C VAL A 346 2.70 -29.37 16.67
N THR A 347 1.68 -29.70 17.46
CA THR A 347 1.09 -31.05 17.49
C THR A 347 -0.23 -31.22 16.73
N GLU A 348 -0.79 -30.17 16.13
CA GLU A 348 -2.01 -30.30 15.30
C GLU A 348 -1.77 -30.09 13.79
N GLU A 349 -0.64 -29.51 13.38
CA GLU A 349 -0.40 -29.19 11.96
C GLU A 349 0.17 -30.36 11.13
N LEU A 350 0.57 -31.47 11.74
CA LEU A 350 1.07 -32.64 11.00
C LEU A 350 0.00 -33.66 10.56
N VAL A 351 -1.30 -33.39 10.78
CA VAL A 351 -2.40 -34.29 10.32
C VAL A 351 -3.26 -33.67 9.20
N ALA A 352 -3.01 -32.42 8.79
CA ALA A 352 -3.81 -31.76 7.74
C ALA A 352 -3.19 -31.83 6.33
N SER A 353 -2.23 -32.73 6.08
CA SER A 353 -1.73 -33.00 4.72
C SER A 353 -1.84 -34.49 4.40
N THR A 354 -3.09 -34.90 4.11
CA THR A 354 -3.52 -36.00 3.21
C THR A 354 -4.83 -36.56 3.72
N HIS A 355 -6.00 -36.06 3.30
CA HIS A 355 -7.19 -36.91 3.23
C HIS A 355 -8.15 -36.44 2.14
N ALA A 356 -8.37 -37.33 1.17
CA ALA A 356 -9.46 -37.27 0.21
C ALA A 356 -10.79 -36.97 0.91
N VAL A 357 -11.64 -36.19 0.26
CA VAL A 357 -12.96 -35.78 0.76
C VAL A 357 -13.81 -37.05 1.01
N VAL A 358 -13.94 -37.46 2.27
CA VAL A 358 -14.94 -38.45 2.68
C VAL A 358 -16.27 -37.71 2.84
N VAL A 359 -17.12 -37.79 1.82
CA VAL A 359 -18.50 -37.28 1.89
C VAL A 359 -19.29 -38.21 2.83
N PRO A 360 -20.01 -37.70 3.85
CA PRO A 360 -20.89 -38.51 4.68
C PRO A 360 -21.89 -39.28 3.81
N VAL A 361 -22.13 -40.56 4.11
CA VAL A 361 -22.99 -41.46 3.29
C VAL A 361 -24.37 -40.83 3.02
N GLY A 362 -24.92 -40.08 3.98
CA GLY A 362 -26.18 -39.35 3.81
C GLY A 362 -26.13 -38.24 2.75
N ALA A 363 -25.02 -37.51 2.64
CA ALA A 363 -24.83 -36.46 1.64
C ALA A 363 -24.59 -37.07 0.24
N ALA A 364 -23.83 -38.16 0.15
CA ALA A 364 -23.66 -38.89 -1.11
C ALA A 364 -24.99 -39.46 -1.63
N LEU A 365 -25.82 -40.02 -0.73
CA LEU A 365 -27.15 -40.51 -1.07
C LEU A 365 -28.08 -39.37 -1.52
N ALA A 366 -28.05 -38.22 -0.85
CA ALA A 366 -28.87 -37.06 -1.21
C ALA A 366 -28.50 -36.50 -2.59
N ILE A 367 -27.20 -36.40 -2.90
CA ILE A 367 -26.72 -35.94 -4.21
C ILE A 367 -27.12 -36.94 -5.31
N ALA A 368 -26.99 -38.24 -5.06
CA ALA A 368 -27.41 -39.28 -6.02
C ALA A 368 -28.92 -39.24 -6.28
N ILE A 369 -29.74 -39.14 -5.23
CA ILE A 369 -31.21 -39.05 -5.35
C ILE A 369 -31.61 -37.78 -6.09
N ALA A 370 -31.02 -36.63 -5.76
CA ALA A 370 -31.31 -35.36 -6.43
C ALA A 370 -30.95 -35.44 -7.92
N SER A 371 -29.76 -35.96 -8.26
CA SER A 371 -29.32 -36.08 -9.65
C SER A 371 -30.21 -37.02 -10.47
N CYS A 372 -30.62 -38.18 -9.90
CA CYS A 372 -31.56 -39.09 -10.55
C CYS A 372 -32.96 -38.50 -10.70
N ALA A 373 -33.45 -37.74 -9.70
CA ALA A 373 -34.75 -37.08 -9.78
C ALA A 373 -34.78 -36.00 -10.87
N PHE A 374 -33.73 -35.19 -10.98
CA PHE A 374 -33.60 -34.21 -12.06
C PHE A 374 -33.53 -34.88 -13.43
N GLY A 375 -32.79 -36.00 -13.56
CA GLY A 375 -32.75 -36.79 -14.80
C GLY A 375 -34.13 -37.33 -15.20
N ALA A 376 -34.91 -37.88 -14.26
CA ALA A 376 -36.25 -38.37 -14.51
C ALA A 376 -37.23 -37.25 -14.89
N LEU A 377 -37.18 -36.11 -14.19
CA LEU A 377 -38.01 -34.93 -14.50
C LEU A 377 -37.67 -34.37 -15.88
N ALA A 378 -36.39 -34.28 -16.23
CA ALA A 378 -35.94 -33.84 -17.55
C ALA A 378 -36.41 -34.81 -18.66
N TYR A 379 -36.34 -36.13 -18.42
CA TYR A 379 -36.85 -37.14 -19.36
C TYR A 379 -38.38 -37.04 -19.55
N ILE A 380 -39.14 -36.91 -18.47
CA ILE A 380 -40.61 -36.76 -18.53
C ILE A 380 -40.98 -35.48 -19.28
N TRP A 381 -40.28 -34.37 -19.01
CA TRP A 381 -40.50 -33.11 -19.70
C TRP A 381 -40.20 -33.21 -21.20
N ARG A 382 -39.07 -33.83 -21.57
CA ARG A 382 -38.72 -34.07 -22.98
C ARG A 382 -39.72 -35.00 -23.68
N SER A 383 -40.18 -36.05 -23.00
CA SER A 383 -41.18 -36.99 -23.52
C SER A 383 -42.54 -36.31 -23.75
N ARG A 384 -42.98 -35.46 -22.80
CA ARG A 384 -44.20 -34.64 -22.96
C ARG A 384 -44.09 -33.66 -24.12
N GLN A 385 -42.92 -33.05 -24.35
CA GLN A 385 -42.70 -32.19 -25.52
C GLN A 385 -42.79 -32.97 -26.84
N LYS A 386 -42.22 -34.17 -26.91
CA LYS A 386 -42.31 -35.02 -28.11
C LYS A 386 -43.75 -35.47 -28.39
N ASN A 387 -44.52 -35.87 -27.37
CA ASN A 387 -45.93 -36.24 -27.55
C ASN A 387 -46.82 -35.06 -27.99
N ARG A 388 -46.52 -33.83 -27.54
CA ARG A 388 -47.19 -32.62 -28.05
C ARG A 388 -46.88 -32.37 -29.52
N LYS A 389 -45.63 -32.56 -29.97
CA LYS A 389 -45.25 -32.47 -31.39
C LYS A 389 -45.90 -33.57 -32.24
N TYR A 390 -46.00 -34.80 -31.76
CA TYR A 390 -46.67 -35.90 -32.49
C TYR A 390 -48.18 -35.66 -32.66
N LYS A 391 -48.89 -35.18 -31.63
CA LYS A 391 -50.32 -34.82 -31.76
C LYS A 391 -50.55 -33.70 -32.78
N TYR A 392 -49.66 -32.70 -32.81
CA TYR A 392 -49.74 -31.60 -33.78
C TYR A 392 -49.51 -32.09 -35.22
N ILE A 393 -48.53 -32.97 -35.44
CA ILE A 393 -48.22 -33.52 -36.77
C ILE A 393 -49.31 -34.48 -37.26
N TYR A 394 -49.93 -35.28 -36.39
CA TYR A 394 -51.04 -36.17 -36.78
C TYR A 394 -52.33 -35.40 -37.08
N SER A 395 -52.58 -34.28 -36.38
CA SER A 395 -53.71 -33.38 -36.66
C SER A 395 -53.58 -32.64 -37.99
N LEU A 396 -52.36 -32.40 -38.48
CA LEU A 396 -52.08 -31.78 -39.78
C LEU A 396 -52.10 -32.77 -40.96
N LYS A 397 -52.19 -34.09 -40.68
CA LYS A 397 -52.26 -35.14 -41.70
C LYS A 397 -53.68 -35.69 -41.95
N ASN A 398 -54.67 -35.22 -41.18
CA ASN A 398 -56.09 -35.57 -41.30
C ASN A 398 -56.96 -34.35 -41.67
N ILE A 399 -56.38 -33.36 -42.35
CA ILE A 399 -57.08 -32.25 -43.03
C ILE A 399 -56.78 -32.34 -44.51
#